data_AF-A0A2G6TJX3-F1
#
_entry.id   AF-A0A2G6TJX3-F1
#
_cell.length_a   1.000
_cell.length_b   1.000
_cell.length_c   1.000
_cell.angle_alpha   90.00
_cell.angle_beta   90.00
_cell.angle_gamma   90.00
#
_symmetry.space_group_name_H-M   'P 1'
#
loop_
_entity.id
_entity.type
_entity.pdbx_description
1 polymer ?
#
loop_
_entity_poly.entity_id
_entity_poly.type
_entity_poly.pdbx_seq_one_letter_code
_entity_poly.pdbx_strand_id
1 'polypeptide(L)'
;MIKTKTAFIIFLLLSTIIFPYYILVLSINSDFFNSIIPGWNTTIIPVRLISNLVKFIILSIVSFYYWKLSKTSNEIKLKKFIIHLALTIPAVVVAKLNLYELVPLNLNDSDIILSQIKKVVYINMLLNILFFIGQILFWIFYIKLQRTRIVIEK
;
A
#
# COMPACT_ATOMS: atom_id res chain seq x y z
N MET A 1 -14.28 4.35 -20.72
CA MET A 1 -14.51 3.51 -19.52
C MET A 1 -13.38 2.49 -19.43
N ILE A 2 -13.18 1.80 -18.30
CA ILE A 2 -12.14 0.74 -18.20
C ILE A 2 -12.79 -0.56 -17.79
N LYS A 3 -12.28 -1.68 -18.35
CA LYS A 3 -12.75 -3.01 -17.98
C LYS A 3 -12.41 -3.30 -16.52
N THR A 4 -13.37 -3.85 -15.77
CA THR A 4 -13.15 -4.25 -14.37
C THR A 4 -12.07 -5.32 -14.23
N LYS A 5 -11.97 -6.24 -15.21
CA LYS A 5 -10.88 -7.24 -15.27
C LYS A 5 -9.50 -6.59 -15.34
N THR A 6 -9.33 -5.53 -16.14
CA THR A 6 -8.06 -4.80 -16.21
C THR A 6 -7.73 -4.10 -14.90
N ALA A 7 -8.73 -3.49 -14.23
CA ALA A 7 -8.55 -2.89 -12.92
C ALA A 7 -8.13 -3.93 -11.87
N PHE A 8 -8.76 -5.11 -11.87
CA PHE A 8 -8.37 -6.22 -11.01
C PHE A 8 -6.92 -6.65 -11.23
N ILE A 9 -6.49 -6.86 -12.48
CA ILE A 9 -5.12 -7.29 -12.81
C ILE A 9 -4.10 -6.25 -12.33
N ILE A 10 -4.38 -4.95 -12.50
CA ILE A 10 -3.49 -3.87 -12.06
C ILE A 10 -3.31 -3.92 -10.53
N PHE A 11 -4.40 -4.05 -9.78
CA PHE A 11 -4.32 -4.10 -8.30
C PHE A 11 -3.70 -5.40 -7.79
N LEU A 12 -3.91 -6.52 -8.50
CA LEU A 12 -3.21 -7.77 -8.21
C LEU A 12 -1.69 -7.60 -8.36
N LEU A 13 -1.24 -7.00 -9.46
CA LEU A 13 0.18 -6.70 -9.70
C LEU A 13 0.76 -5.76 -8.62
N LEU A 14 0.04 -4.70 -8.25
CA LEU A 14 0.45 -3.81 -7.17
C LEU A 14 0.57 -4.55 -5.82
N SER A 15 -0.35 -5.48 -5.54
CA SER A 15 -0.30 -6.33 -4.35
C SER A 15 0.94 -7.24 -4.37
N THR A 16 1.27 -7.85 -5.51
CA THR A 16 2.48 -8.64 -5.68
C THR A 16 3.74 -7.81 -5.49
N ILE A 17 3.79 -6.58 -6.04
CA ILE A 17 4.93 -5.68 -5.86
C ILE A 17 5.15 -5.41 -4.38
N ILE A 18 4.11 -5.05 -3.63
CA ILE A 18 4.28 -4.71 -2.20
C ILE A 18 4.50 -5.93 -1.31
N PHE A 19 4.28 -7.14 -1.82
CA PHE A 19 4.36 -8.37 -1.07
C PHE A 19 5.65 -8.40 -0.22
N PRO A 20 5.53 -8.63 1.10
CA PRO A 20 6.67 -8.61 1.99
C PRO A 20 7.45 -9.92 1.85
N TYR A 21 8.19 -10.10 0.75
CA TYR A 21 9.02 -11.29 0.50
C TYR A 21 9.98 -11.59 1.65
N TYR A 22 10.45 -10.56 2.35
CA TYR A 22 11.25 -10.70 3.57
C TYR A 22 10.53 -11.47 4.67
N ILE A 23 9.20 -11.45 4.77
CA ILE A 23 8.45 -12.28 5.72
C ILE A 23 8.57 -13.75 5.36
N LEU A 24 8.46 -14.14 4.09
CA LEU A 24 8.66 -15.55 3.71
C LEU A 24 10.09 -16.00 4.05
N VAL A 25 11.10 -15.18 3.76
CA VAL A 25 12.51 -15.50 4.04
C VAL A 25 12.81 -15.51 5.54
N LEU A 26 12.30 -14.54 6.30
CA LEU A 26 12.45 -14.46 7.76
C LEU A 26 11.66 -15.57 8.46
N SER A 27 10.42 -15.86 8.07
CA SER A 27 9.62 -16.93 8.68
C SER A 27 10.20 -18.32 8.46
N ILE A 28 10.98 -18.54 7.40
CA ILE A 28 11.65 -19.82 7.13
C ILE A 28 12.93 -19.97 7.97
N ASN A 29 13.61 -18.88 8.32
CA ASN A 29 14.98 -18.92 8.87
C ASN A 29 15.22 -18.13 10.17
N SER A 30 14.22 -17.51 10.80
CA SER A 30 14.47 -16.61 11.95
C SER A 30 13.68 -16.93 13.21
N ASP A 31 14.36 -16.79 14.34
CA ASP A 31 13.85 -16.78 15.72
C ASP A 31 12.90 -15.60 16.02
N PHE A 32 12.31 -14.97 15.00
CA PHE A 32 11.46 -13.78 15.12
C PHE A 32 10.22 -14.00 16.01
N PHE A 33 9.74 -15.24 16.09
CA PHE A 33 8.65 -15.64 17.00
C PHE A 33 9.15 -16.27 18.32
N ASN A 34 10.43 -16.62 18.42
CA ASN A 34 10.98 -17.38 19.55
C ASN A 34 11.82 -16.54 20.52
N SER A 35 12.29 -15.34 20.14
CA SER A 35 13.10 -14.51 21.03
C SER A 35 12.25 -13.62 21.94
N ILE A 36 11.83 -14.18 23.08
CA ILE A 36 11.21 -13.46 24.22
C ILE A 36 12.22 -12.58 24.98
N ILE A 37 13.50 -12.55 24.57
CA ILE A 37 14.55 -11.77 25.22
C ILE A 37 14.65 -10.38 24.56
N PRO A 38 14.24 -9.29 25.25
CA PRO A 38 14.27 -7.96 24.71
C PRO A 38 15.72 -7.43 24.72
N GLY A 39 16.28 -7.07 23.56
CA GLY A 39 17.54 -6.31 23.47
C GLY A 39 18.53 -6.72 22.38
N TRP A 40 18.40 -7.90 21.77
CA TRP A 40 19.40 -8.41 20.80
C TRP A 40 19.01 -8.31 19.32
N ASN A 41 17.73 -8.06 18.99
CA ASN A 41 17.23 -8.02 17.61
C ASN A 41 16.44 -6.74 17.27
N THR A 42 16.76 -5.60 17.87
CA THR A 42 16.13 -4.30 17.54
C THR A 42 16.73 -3.69 16.27
N THR A 43 16.71 -4.42 15.17
CA THR A 43 16.92 -3.83 13.84
C THR A 43 15.67 -3.02 13.48
N ILE A 44 15.81 -1.89 12.78
CA ILE A 44 14.75 -0.97 12.33
C ILE A 44 13.77 -1.62 11.31
N ILE A 45 13.99 -2.89 11.00
CA ILE A 45 13.26 -3.75 10.07
C ILE A 45 11.76 -3.94 10.40
N PRO A 46 11.29 -4.05 11.67
CA PRO A 46 9.91 -4.43 11.95
C PRO A 46 8.92 -3.32 11.58
N VAL A 47 9.26 -2.03 11.76
CA VAL A 47 8.31 -0.94 11.46
C VAL A 47 8.01 -0.85 9.95
N ARG A 48 9.05 -0.91 9.11
CA ARG A 48 8.88 -0.90 7.64
C ARG A 48 8.17 -2.17 7.16
N LEU A 49 8.48 -3.31 7.76
CA LEU A 49 7.84 -4.59 7.45
C LEU A 49 6.35 -4.59 7.82
N ILE A 50 6.01 -4.12 9.03
CA ILE A 50 4.62 -3.96 9.48
C ILE A 50 3.86 -2.98 8.57
N SER A 51 4.46 -1.82 8.24
CA SER A 51 3.82 -0.84 7.34
C SER A 51 3.52 -1.44 5.96
N ASN A 52 4.47 -2.19 5.39
CA ASN A 52 4.29 -2.85 4.09
C ASN A 52 3.26 -3.98 4.17
N LEU A 53 3.23 -4.74 5.27
CA LEU A 53 2.23 -5.79 5.50
C LEU A 53 0.81 -5.20 5.60
N VAL A 54 0.64 -4.09 6.31
CA VAL A 54 -0.66 -3.39 6.38
C VAL A 54 -1.13 -2.96 4.99
N LYS A 55 -0.24 -2.35 4.19
CA LYS A 55 -0.56 -1.96 2.81
C LYS A 55 -0.90 -3.17 1.93
N PHE A 56 -0.17 -4.28 2.09
CA PHE A 56 -0.41 -5.53 1.37
C PHE A 56 -1.78 -6.13 1.69
N ILE A 57 -2.17 -6.19 2.96
CA ILE A 57 -3.49 -6.69 3.37
C ILE A 57 -4.59 -5.83 2.74
N ILE A 58 -4.45 -4.51 2.82
CA ILE A 58 -5.44 -3.59 2.27
C ILE A 58 -5.54 -3.73 0.74
N LEU A 59 -4.42 -3.81 0.03
CA LEU A 59 -4.41 -4.03 -1.42
C LEU A 59 -4.98 -5.39 -1.82
N SER A 60 -4.78 -6.42 -1.00
CA SER A 60 -5.39 -7.74 -1.20
C SER A 60 -6.91 -7.69 -1.07
N ILE A 61 -7.43 -6.98 -0.06
CA ILE A 61 -8.86 -6.73 0.10
C ILE A 61 -9.43 -5.97 -1.11
N VAL A 62 -8.74 -4.93 -1.55
CA VAL A 62 -9.14 -4.12 -2.71
C VAL A 62 -9.14 -4.94 -3.99
N SER A 63 -8.11 -5.77 -4.19
CA SER A 63 -8.02 -6.70 -5.32
C SER A 63 -9.18 -7.68 -5.29
N PHE A 64 -9.53 -8.22 -4.13
CA PHE A 64 -10.70 -9.08 -3.96
C PHE A 64 -12.01 -8.38 -4.34
N TYR A 65 -12.20 -7.11 -3.96
CA TYR A 65 -13.39 -6.35 -4.36
C TYR A 65 -13.42 -6.00 -5.84
N TYR A 66 -12.27 -5.70 -6.47
CA TYR A 66 -12.20 -5.56 -7.93
C TYR A 66 -12.48 -6.87 -8.66
N TRP A 67 -12.03 -8.01 -8.12
CA TRP A 67 -12.40 -9.31 -8.65
C TRP A 67 -13.90 -9.55 -8.56
N LYS A 68 -14.52 -9.27 -7.40
CA LYS A 68 -15.98 -9.34 -7.25
C LYS A 68 -16.70 -8.43 -8.24
N LEU A 69 -16.24 -7.19 -8.41
CA LEU A 69 -16.76 -6.28 -9.42
C LEU A 69 -16.62 -6.83 -10.84
N SER A 70 -15.52 -7.52 -11.15
CA SER A 70 -15.29 -8.11 -12.48
C SER A 70 -16.28 -9.20 -12.88
N LYS A 71 -16.94 -9.82 -11.91
CA LYS A 71 -18.02 -10.79 -12.12
C LYS A 71 -19.39 -10.12 -12.30
N THR A 72 -19.56 -8.91 -11.78
CA THR A 72 -20.87 -8.24 -11.69
C THR A 72 -21.03 -7.05 -12.61
N SER A 73 -19.92 -6.45 -13.05
CA SER A 73 -19.90 -5.28 -13.91
C SER A 73 -18.72 -5.40 -14.86
N ASN A 74 -18.95 -5.19 -16.15
CA ASN A 74 -17.86 -5.22 -17.13
C ASN A 74 -17.01 -3.94 -17.09
N GLU A 75 -17.58 -2.82 -16.64
CA GLU A 75 -16.96 -1.50 -16.82
C GLU A 75 -17.11 -0.60 -15.60
N ILE A 76 -16.05 0.16 -15.32
CA ILE A 76 -16.05 1.23 -14.32
C ILE A 76 -15.69 2.56 -14.95
N LYS A 77 -16.14 3.64 -14.31
CA LYS A 77 -15.82 5.01 -14.73
C LYS A 77 -14.31 5.23 -14.59
N LEU A 78 -13.64 5.46 -15.72
CA LEU A 78 -12.18 5.63 -15.81
C LEU A 78 -11.66 6.71 -14.86
N LYS A 79 -12.35 7.85 -14.75
CA LYS A 79 -11.97 8.95 -13.84
C LYS A 79 -11.81 8.49 -12.40
N LYS A 80 -12.74 7.67 -11.88
CA LYS A 80 -12.69 7.17 -10.50
C LYS A 80 -11.56 6.16 -10.31
N PHE A 81 -11.33 5.32 -11.31
CA PHE A 81 -10.23 4.36 -11.31
C PHE A 81 -8.87 5.07 -11.30
N ILE A 82 -8.67 6.07 -12.17
CA ILE A 82 -7.40 6.82 -12.23
C ILE A 82 -7.13 7.55 -10.92
N ILE A 83 -8.14 8.19 -10.31
CA ILE A 83 -7.96 8.86 -9.01
C ILE A 83 -7.53 7.85 -7.95
N HIS A 84 -8.20 6.69 -7.86
CA HIS A 84 -7.84 5.65 -6.91
C HIS A 84 -6.42 5.13 -7.14
N LEU A 85 -6.06 4.87 -8.40
CA LEU A 85 -4.75 4.38 -8.78
C LEU A 85 -3.64 5.41 -8.46
N ALA A 86 -3.87 6.69 -8.79
CA ALA A 86 -2.93 7.78 -8.54
C ALA A 86 -2.67 8.00 -7.04
N LEU A 87 -3.68 7.80 -6.19
CA LEU A 87 -3.52 7.87 -4.73
C LEU A 87 -2.81 6.64 -4.15
N THR A 88 -2.83 5.51 -4.86
CA THR A 88 -2.30 4.23 -4.39
C THR A 88 -0.84 4.02 -4.80
N ILE A 89 -0.50 4.31 -6.06
CA ILE A 89 0.84 4.04 -6.64
C ILE A 89 1.98 4.67 -5.82
N PRO A 90 1.94 5.96 -5.47
CA PRO A 90 3.05 6.60 -4.76
C PRO A 90 3.41 5.90 -3.45
N ALA A 91 2.40 5.45 -2.69
CA ALA A 91 2.60 4.75 -1.44
C ALA A 91 3.16 3.33 -1.60
N VAL A 92 2.88 2.70 -2.75
CA VAL A 92 3.44 1.38 -3.12
C VAL A 92 4.89 1.51 -3.56
N VAL A 93 5.21 2.53 -4.35
CA VAL A 93 6.58 2.79 -4.81
C VAL A 93 7.49 3.11 -3.62
N VAL A 94 7.07 4.02 -2.75
CA VAL A 94 7.86 4.41 -1.57
C VAL A 94 7.99 3.29 -0.54
N ALA A 95 7.05 2.33 -0.50
CA ALA A 95 7.22 1.14 0.34
C ALA A 95 8.49 0.33 -0.02
N LYS A 96 8.91 0.36 -1.29
CA LYS A 96 10.09 -0.35 -1.79
C LYS A 96 11.34 0.54 -1.85
N LEU A 97 11.20 1.82 -2.17
CA LEU A 97 12.34 2.73 -2.19
C LEU A 97 12.84 3.04 -0.78
N ASN A 98 14.16 3.13 -0.62
CA ASN A 98 14.75 3.70 0.57
C ASN A 98 14.83 5.22 0.37
N LEU A 99 13.93 5.97 0.99
CA LEU A 99 13.88 7.43 0.81
C LEU A 99 15.17 8.14 1.26
N TYR A 100 15.96 7.51 2.14
CA TYR A 100 17.26 8.04 2.56
C TYR A 100 18.31 8.00 1.43
N GLU A 101 18.17 7.13 0.43
CA GLU A 101 19.06 7.11 -0.75
C GLU A 101 18.76 8.25 -1.73
N LEU A 102 17.55 8.80 -1.68
CA LEU A 102 17.11 9.91 -2.54
C LEU A 102 17.52 11.28 -1.99
N VAL A 103 18.08 11.32 -0.79
CA VAL A 103 18.50 12.56 -0.12
C VAL A 103 19.99 12.42 0.22
N PRO A 104 20.90 13.21 -0.39
CA PRO A 104 22.32 13.09 -0.14
C PRO A 104 22.62 13.36 1.34
N LEU A 105 23.11 12.33 2.05
CA LEU A 105 23.49 12.43 3.45
C LEU A 105 24.82 13.18 3.54
N ASN A 106 24.79 14.40 4.11
CA ASN A 106 26.00 15.10 4.50
C ASN A 106 26.21 14.84 6.00
N LEU A 107 27.07 13.87 6.33
CA LEU A 107 27.23 13.35 7.70
C LEU A 107 27.98 14.31 8.64
N ASN A 108 28.51 15.42 8.12
CA ASN A 108 29.35 16.34 8.88
C ASN A 108 28.55 17.39 9.68
N ASP A 109 27.23 17.47 9.50
CA ASP A 109 26.38 18.47 10.15
C ASP A 109 25.11 17.81 10.73
N SER A 110 25.02 17.82 12.07
CA SER A 110 23.91 17.21 12.82
C SER A 110 22.56 17.86 12.52
N ASP A 111 22.53 19.15 12.19
CA ASP A 111 21.29 19.87 11.89
C ASP A 111 20.74 19.47 10.52
N ILE A 112 21.64 19.22 9.56
CA ILE A 112 21.30 18.70 8.24
C ILE A 112 20.71 17.28 8.37
N ILE A 113 21.33 16.40 9.17
CA ILE A 113 20.83 15.04 9.41
C ILE A 113 19.41 15.07 10.01
N LEU A 114 19.18 15.91 11.03
CA LEU A 114 17.86 16.02 11.66
C LEU A 114 16.80 16.53 10.68
N SER A 115 17.14 17.53 9.87
CA SER A 115 16.25 18.07 8.82
C SER A 115 15.88 17.00 7.78
N GLN A 116 16.83 16.15 7.39
CA GLN A 116 16.60 15.07 6.42
C GLN A 116 15.69 13.98 6.98
N ILE A 117 15.91 13.54 8.22
CA ILE A 117 15.03 12.57 8.89
C ILE A 117 13.59 13.12 8.93
N LYS A 118 13.42 14.39 9.32
CA LYS A 118 12.10 15.05 9.32
C LYS A 118 11.46 15.01 7.93
N LYS A 119 12.20 15.37 6.86
CA LYS A 119 11.68 15.32 5.49
C LYS A 119 11.21 13.93 5.09
N VAL A 120 12.02 12.89 5.36
CA VAL A 120 11.66 11.49 5.04
C VAL A 120 10.40 11.06 5.80
N VAL A 121 10.29 11.42 7.08
CA VAL A 121 9.11 11.12 7.91
C VAL A 121 7.87 11.83 7.34
N TYR A 122 7.95 13.11 7.01
CA TYR A 122 6.83 13.86 6.44
C TYR A 122 6.37 13.29 5.10
N ILE A 123 7.30 12.94 4.20
CA ILE A 123 6.97 12.31 2.91
C ILE A 123 6.26 10.98 3.13
N ASN A 124 6.79 10.11 4.01
CA ASN A 124 6.17 8.84 4.33
C ASN A 124 4.76 9.00 4.92
N MET A 125 4.60 9.96 5.84
CA MET A 125 3.31 10.26 6.46
C MET A 125 2.28 10.73 5.43
N LEU A 126 2.64 11.69 4.58
CA LEU A 126 1.80 12.21 3.50
C LEU A 126 1.34 11.09 2.56
N LEU A 127 2.27 10.26 2.10
CA LEU A 127 1.97 9.18 1.16
C LEU A 127 1.08 8.10 1.78
N ASN A 128 1.26 7.80 3.06
CA ASN A 128 0.38 6.88 3.78
C ASN A 128 -1.03 7.47 3.92
N ILE A 129 -1.17 8.77 4.24
CA ILE A 129 -2.47 9.45 4.28
C ILE A 129 -3.16 9.39 2.91
N LEU A 130 -2.44 9.71 1.84
CA LEU A 130 -2.97 9.64 0.47
C LEU A 130 -3.44 8.23 0.11
N PHE A 131 -2.66 7.20 0.49
CA PHE A 131 -3.05 5.81 0.31
C PHE A 131 -4.38 5.50 0.98
N PHE A 132 -4.53 5.81 2.28
CA PHE A 132 -5.76 5.55 3.02
C PHE A 132 -6.95 6.32 2.45
N ILE A 133 -6.78 7.58 2.04
CA ILE A 133 -7.81 8.36 1.34
C ILE A 133 -8.23 7.64 0.06
N GLY A 134 -7.28 7.13 -0.72
CA GLY A 134 -7.55 6.34 -1.92
C GLY A 134 -8.43 5.13 -1.63
N GLN A 135 -8.14 4.39 -0.56
CA GLN A 135 -8.92 3.20 -0.17
C GLN A 135 -10.33 3.54 0.32
N ILE A 136 -10.48 4.62 1.09
CA ILE A 136 -11.78 5.12 1.53
C ILE A 136 -12.63 5.54 0.32
N LEU A 137 -12.04 6.27 -0.63
CA LEU A 137 -12.73 6.68 -1.86
C LEU A 137 -13.16 5.47 -2.70
N PHE A 138 -12.31 4.44 -2.80
CA PHE A 138 -12.65 3.19 -3.46
C PHE A 138 -13.83 2.50 -2.78
N TRP A 139 -13.83 2.42 -1.44
CA TRP A 139 -14.89 1.80 -0.67
C TRP A 139 -16.25 2.49 -0.89
N ILE A 140 -16.28 3.82 -0.81
CA ILE A 140 -17.49 4.62 -1.10
C ILE A 140 -17.97 4.36 -2.53
N PHE A 141 -17.05 4.32 -3.50
CA PHE A 141 -17.38 4.03 -4.89
C PHE A 141 -17.98 2.63 -5.05
N TYR A 142 -17.37 1.63 -4.44
CA TYR A 142 -17.80 0.23 -4.49
C TYR A 142 -19.22 0.06 -3.94
N ILE A 143 -19.51 0.60 -2.74
CA ILE A 143 -20.84 0.54 -2.13
C ILE A 143 -21.89 1.19 -3.03
N LYS A 144 -21.59 2.38 -3.57
CA LYS A 144 -22.52 3.10 -4.45
C LYS A 144 -22.86 2.29 -5.70
N LEU A 145 -21.88 1.59 -6.28
CA LEU A 145 -22.08 0.78 -7.47
C LEU A 145 -22.93 -0.46 -7.18
N GLN A 146 -22.73 -1.11 -6.04
CA GLN A 146 -23.58 -2.23 -5.60
C GLN A 146 -25.03 -1.80 -5.32
N ARG A 147 -25.23 -0.65 -4.67
CA ARG A 147 -26.58 -0.14 -4.36
C ARG A 147 -27.38 0.18 -5.63
N THR A 148 -26.77 0.82 -6.62
CA THR A 148 -27.44 1.12 -7.89
C THR A 148 -27.87 -0.15 -8.61
N ARG A 149 -27.10 -1.24 -8.53
CA ARG A 149 -27.46 -2.51 -9.15
C ARG A 149 -28.68 -3.16 -8.49
N ILE A 150 -28.73 -3.22 -7.16
CA ILE A 150 -29.87 -3.80 -6.41
C ILE A 150 -31.19 -3.10 -6.77
N VAL A 151 -31.15 -1.81 -7.11
CA VAL A 151 -32.34 -1.05 -7.53
C VAL A 151 -32.76 -1.38 -8.96
N ILE A 152 -31.85 -1.79 -9.85
CA ILE A 152 -32.17 -2.15 -11.24
C ILE A 152 -32.71 -3.59 -11.34
N GLU A 153 -32.30 -4.47 -10.42
CA GLU A 153 -32.75 -5.87 -10.39
C GLU A 153 -34.08 -6.09 -9.63
N LYS A 154 -34.65 -5.04 -9.02
CA LYS A 154 -35.98 -5.06 -8.37
C LYS A 154 -37.02 -4.39 -9.25
#